data_AF-A0A529FFN4-F1
#
_entry.id   AF-A0A529FFN4-F1
#
_cell.length_a   1.000
_cell.length_b   1.000
_cell.length_c   1.000
_cell.angle_alpha   90.00
_cell.angle_beta   90.00
_cell.angle_gamma   90.00
#
_symmetry.space_group_name_H-M   'P 1'
#
loop_
_entity.id
_entity.type
_entity.pdbx_description
1 polymer ?
#
loop_
_entity_poly.entity_id
_entity_poly.type
_entity_poly.pdbx_seq_one_letter_code
_entity_poly.pdbx_strand_id
1 'polypeptide(L)'
;VKGSGEITPNGMDTTISSYGFAIVMPVRQSGSVRLIGIVPKAHEADETITFEAVRADVERDTGVKVHEVNWFSTYRVHHRVAERFRAGRVFLCGDAGHIHSPAGGQGMNTGMGDAVNLAWKLAAVVQGRADARLLDSYEPERIAFAHKLIESTDK
;
A
#
# COMPACT_ATOMS: atom_id res chain seq x y z
N VAL A 1 -0.27 16.58 3.74
CA VAL A 1 0.14 17.87 4.35
C VAL A 1 -0.48 19.02 3.57
N LYS A 2 -0.58 20.22 4.16
CA LYS A 2 -0.79 21.46 3.40
C LYS A 2 0.55 22.19 3.31
N GLY A 3 0.94 22.61 2.12
CA GLY A 3 2.26 23.17 1.87
C GLY A 3 2.31 24.03 0.62
N SER A 4 3.41 24.75 0.44
CA SER A 4 3.65 25.63 -0.71
C SER A 4 5.00 25.29 -1.35
N GLY A 5 5.04 25.31 -2.69
CA GLY A 5 6.22 25.05 -3.51
C GLY A 5 5.84 25.04 -4.99
N GLU A 6 6.80 24.89 -5.89
CA GLU A 6 6.53 24.63 -7.31
C GLU A 6 6.05 23.18 -7.46
N ILE A 7 4.74 22.98 -7.38
CA ILE A 7 4.10 21.66 -7.52
C ILE A 7 3.29 21.67 -8.81
N THR A 8 3.52 20.67 -9.66
CA THR A 8 2.82 20.57 -10.94
C THR A 8 1.31 20.38 -10.70
N PRO A 9 0.45 21.32 -11.15
CA PRO A 9 -0.98 21.19 -10.98
C PRO A 9 -1.51 19.95 -11.70
N ASN A 10 -2.29 19.13 -10.98
CA ASN A 10 -2.81 17.84 -11.49
C ASN A 10 -1.75 16.86 -12.00
N GLY A 11 -0.48 17.05 -11.61
CA GLY A 11 0.65 16.20 -11.98
C GLY A 11 1.21 15.42 -10.79
N MET A 12 2.34 14.77 -11.02
CA MET A 12 3.14 14.12 -10.00
C MET A 12 4.59 14.55 -10.20
N ASP A 13 5.18 15.13 -9.15
CA ASP A 13 6.58 15.54 -9.17
C ASP A 13 7.42 14.47 -8.48
N THR A 14 8.58 14.16 -9.05
CA THR A 14 9.49 13.14 -8.54
C THR A 14 10.89 13.71 -8.41
N THR A 15 11.47 13.60 -7.22
CA THR A 15 12.86 13.97 -6.97
C THR A 15 13.70 12.71 -6.79
N ILE A 16 14.82 12.65 -7.49
CA ILE A 16 15.90 11.68 -7.28
C ILE A 16 17.16 12.49 -6.98
N SER A 17 17.74 12.29 -5.80
CA SER A 17 18.93 13.02 -5.36
C SER A 17 19.89 12.11 -4.59
N SER A 18 21.05 12.64 -4.20
CA SER A 18 21.97 11.97 -3.29
C SER A 18 21.38 11.72 -1.90
N TYR A 19 20.28 12.39 -1.55
CA TYR A 19 19.58 12.26 -0.28
C TYR A 19 18.44 11.24 -0.32
N GLY A 20 17.98 10.86 -1.52
CA GLY A 20 17.02 9.77 -1.70
C GLY A 20 16.02 10.02 -2.83
N PHE A 21 14.86 9.39 -2.67
CA PHE A 21 13.73 9.45 -3.58
C PHE A 21 12.53 10.06 -2.88
N ALA A 22 11.85 10.99 -3.55
CA ALA A 22 10.60 11.57 -3.07
C ALA A 22 9.59 11.76 -4.22
N ILE A 23 8.31 11.60 -3.91
CA ILE A 23 7.17 11.86 -4.78
C ILE A 23 6.26 12.88 -4.11
N VAL A 24 5.84 13.89 -4.87
CA VAL A 24 4.82 14.87 -4.48
C VAL A 24 3.60 14.69 -5.37
N MET A 25 2.43 14.52 -4.76
CA MET A 25 1.15 14.41 -5.48
C MET A 25 0.08 15.31 -4.84
N PRO A 26 -0.60 16.18 -5.62
CA PRO A 26 -1.78 16.87 -5.13
C PRO A 26 -2.93 15.89 -4.88
N VAL A 27 -3.62 16.07 -3.75
CA VAL A 27 -4.74 15.22 -3.33
C VAL A 27 -6.05 15.96 -3.58
N ARG A 28 -6.65 15.76 -4.76
CA ARG A 28 -7.95 16.34 -5.17
C ARG A 28 -8.03 17.88 -4.92
N GLN A 29 -9.24 18.44 -4.99
CA GLN A 29 -9.51 19.88 -4.98
C GLN A 29 -9.24 20.62 -3.64
N SER A 30 -8.69 19.96 -2.61
CA SER A 30 -8.57 20.53 -1.26
C SER A 30 -7.25 21.27 -1.00
N GLY A 31 -6.38 21.41 -2.02
CA GLY A 31 -5.06 22.05 -1.87
C GLY A 31 -4.09 21.27 -0.98
N SER A 32 -4.44 20.05 -0.55
CA SER A 32 -3.55 19.17 0.20
C SER A 32 -2.64 18.40 -0.75
N VAL A 33 -1.44 18.08 -0.28
CA VAL A 33 -0.46 17.29 -1.02
C VAL A 33 -0.05 16.04 -0.23
N ARG A 34 0.19 14.95 -0.94
CA ARG A 34 0.74 13.70 -0.42
C ARG A 34 2.21 13.68 -0.78
N LEU A 35 3.04 13.56 0.25
CA LEU A 35 4.48 13.39 0.13
C LEU A 35 4.78 11.92 0.44
N ILE A 36 5.57 11.27 -0.41
CA ILE A 36 6.07 9.91 -0.21
C ILE A 36 7.57 9.99 -0.39
N GLY A 37 8.34 9.40 0.52
CA GLY A 37 9.79 9.39 0.43
C GLY A 37 10.40 8.30 1.26
N ILE A 38 11.72 8.17 1.17
CA ILE A 38 12.49 7.21 1.95
C ILE A 38 12.83 7.84 3.30
N VAL A 39 12.59 7.10 4.39
CA VAL A 39 13.02 7.53 5.73
C VAL A 39 14.56 7.60 5.75
N PRO A 40 15.17 8.70 6.22
CA PRO A 40 16.62 8.81 6.30
C PRO A 40 17.21 7.67 7.14
N LYS A 41 18.37 7.13 6.71
CA LYS A 41 19.04 6.00 7.40
C LYS A 41 19.24 6.22 8.89
N ALA A 42 19.47 7.46 9.31
CA ALA A 42 19.63 7.83 10.71
C ALA A 42 18.41 7.48 11.58
N HIS A 43 17.22 7.36 10.98
CA HIS A 43 15.96 7.06 11.64
C HIS A 43 15.34 5.72 11.23
N GLU A 44 16.07 4.88 10.50
CA GLU A 44 15.53 3.63 9.95
C GLU A 44 15.04 2.64 11.04
N ALA A 45 15.65 2.66 12.21
CA ALA A 45 15.28 1.80 13.34
C ALA A 45 14.24 2.43 14.29
N ASP A 46 13.87 3.70 14.08
CA ASP A 46 12.94 4.42 14.95
C ASP A 46 11.49 4.24 14.48
N GLU A 47 10.76 3.35 15.14
CA GLU A 47 9.34 3.10 14.87
C GLU A 47 8.42 4.20 15.40
N THR A 48 8.94 5.12 16.22
CA THR A 48 8.20 6.22 16.85
C THR A 48 8.48 7.58 16.20
N ILE A 49 9.21 7.57 15.08
CA ILE A 49 9.60 8.77 14.36
C ILE A 49 8.39 9.67 14.08
N THR A 50 8.58 10.96 14.30
CA THR A 50 7.57 11.98 14.00
C THR A 50 7.89 12.70 12.71
N PHE A 51 6.89 13.34 12.09
CA PHE A 51 7.14 14.16 10.91
C PHE A 51 8.17 15.27 11.19
N GLU A 52 8.17 15.83 12.40
CA GLU A 52 9.08 16.92 12.76
C GLU A 52 10.55 16.48 12.69
N ALA A 53 10.84 15.24 13.05
CA ALA A 53 12.19 14.68 12.96
C ALA A 53 12.72 14.61 11.52
N VAL A 54 11.83 14.47 10.53
CA VAL A 54 12.18 14.35 9.10
C VAL A 54 11.77 15.56 8.26
N ARG A 55 11.22 16.60 8.88
CA ARG A 55 10.68 17.76 8.17
C ARG A 55 11.74 18.39 7.28
N ALA A 56 12.92 18.67 7.84
CA ALA A 56 14.00 19.33 7.11
C ALA A 56 14.43 18.52 5.88
N ASP A 57 14.47 17.19 5.99
CA ASP A 57 14.80 16.31 4.87
C ASP A 57 13.71 16.32 3.80
N VAL A 58 12.45 16.18 4.22
CA VAL A 58 11.29 16.18 3.32
C VAL A 58 11.19 17.51 2.57
N GLU A 59 11.28 18.65 3.26
CA GLU A 59 11.17 19.97 2.63
C GLU A 59 12.34 20.25 1.69
N ARG A 60 13.56 19.82 2.03
CA ARG A 60 14.73 19.90 1.15
C ARG A 60 14.54 19.05 -0.12
N ASP A 61 14.12 17.79 0.04
CA ASP A 61 14.09 16.82 -1.06
C ASP A 61 12.88 17.04 -1.98
N THR A 62 11.79 17.61 -1.47
CA THR A 62 10.58 17.88 -2.25
C THR A 62 10.46 19.33 -2.72
N GLY A 63 11.20 20.27 -2.11
CA GLY A 63 11.01 21.70 -2.32
C GLY A 63 9.67 22.24 -1.78
N VAL A 64 8.88 21.41 -1.10
CA VAL A 64 7.58 21.80 -0.53
C VAL A 64 7.76 22.20 0.92
N LYS A 65 7.48 23.46 1.24
CA LYS A 65 7.40 23.93 2.62
C LYS A 65 6.08 23.47 3.25
N VAL A 66 6.13 22.75 4.37
CA VAL A 66 4.96 22.14 5.01
C VAL A 66 4.43 23.02 6.14
N HIS A 67 3.21 23.53 5.96
CA HIS A 67 2.52 24.38 6.95
C HIS A 67 1.68 23.57 7.95
N GLU A 68 1.08 22.47 7.50
CA GLU A 68 0.20 21.63 8.32
C GLU A 68 0.36 20.15 7.98
N VAL A 69 0.44 19.30 9.00
CA VAL A 69 0.52 17.85 8.86
C VAL A 69 -0.84 17.24 9.22
N ASN A 70 -1.61 16.89 8.21
CA ASN A 70 -2.92 16.23 8.41
C ASN A 70 -2.76 14.77 8.89
N TRP A 71 -1.73 14.07 8.39
CA TRP A 71 -1.43 12.68 8.72
C TRP A 71 0.03 12.36 8.34
N PHE A 72 0.68 11.52 9.14
CA PHE A 72 2.03 11.02 8.92
C PHE A 72 2.12 9.56 9.38
N SER A 73 2.82 8.73 8.61
CA SER A 73 3.16 7.36 8.98
C SER A 73 4.40 6.95 8.21
N THR A 74 5.20 6.08 8.82
CA THR A 74 6.21 5.29 8.13
C THR A 74 5.68 3.86 7.95
N TYR A 75 6.25 3.14 7.00
CA TYR A 75 5.99 1.71 6.83
C TYR A 75 7.28 1.02 6.41
N ARG A 76 7.46 -0.22 6.87
CA ARG A 76 8.52 -1.09 6.37
C ARG A 76 7.97 -1.97 5.26
N VAL A 77 8.72 -2.10 4.18
CA VAL A 77 8.39 -3.02 3.10
C VAL A 77 8.64 -4.45 3.60
N HIS A 78 7.57 -5.23 3.70
CA HIS A 78 7.63 -6.67 3.95
C HIS A 78 6.89 -7.40 2.85
N HIS A 79 7.47 -8.51 2.39
CA HIS A 79 6.83 -9.44 1.47
C HIS A 79 6.50 -10.72 2.25
N ARG A 80 5.21 -10.99 2.44
CA ARG A 80 4.74 -12.17 3.18
C ARG A 80 3.47 -12.70 2.53
N VAL A 81 3.35 -14.01 2.43
CA VAL A 81 2.14 -14.71 2.01
C VAL A 81 1.83 -15.76 3.07
N ALA A 82 0.58 -15.84 3.49
CA ALA A 82 0.12 -16.93 4.33
C ALA A 82 0.21 -18.26 3.56
N GLU A 83 0.66 -19.32 4.22
CA GLU A 83 0.76 -20.65 3.62
C GLU A 83 -0.60 -21.15 3.09
N ARG A 84 -1.70 -20.74 3.75
CA ARG A 84 -3.07 -21.10 3.39
C ARG A 84 -3.97 -19.89 3.47
N PHE A 85 -4.86 -19.76 2.48
CA PHE A 85 -5.91 -18.75 2.42
C PHE A 85 -7.24 -19.32 2.91
N ARG A 86 -7.34 -20.64 3.13
CA ARG A 86 -8.53 -21.29 3.67
C ARG A 86 -8.20 -22.39 4.68
N ALA A 87 -8.99 -22.41 5.76
CA ALA A 87 -9.05 -23.52 6.70
C ALA A 87 -10.52 -23.84 7.02
N GLY A 88 -11.07 -24.88 6.37
CA GLY A 88 -12.47 -25.25 6.54
C GLY A 88 -13.44 -24.14 6.10
N ARG A 89 -14.04 -23.46 7.09
CA ARG A 89 -14.99 -22.34 6.89
C ARG A 89 -14.36 -20.96 7.10
N VAL A 90 -13.06 -20.91 7.38
CA VAL A 90 -12.30 -19.67 7.62
C VAL A 90 -11.49 -19.33 6.38
N PHE A 91 -11.50 -18.04 6.01
CA PHE A 91 -10.83 -17.51 4.83
C PHE A 91 -9.99 -16.29 5.19
N LEU A 92 -8.81 -16.15 4.59
CA LEU A 92 -7.97 -14.96 4.65
C LEU A 92 -8.09 -14.18 3.35
N CYS A 93 -8.07 -12.84 3.43
CA CYS A 93 -8.29 -11.92 2.31
C CYS A 93 -7.49 -10.63 2.57
N GLY A 94 -6.90 -10.05 1.51
CA GLY A 94 -6.07 -8.84 1.61
C GLY A 94 -4.86 -9.04 2.52
N ASP A 95 -4.52 -8.02 3.31
CA ASP A 95 -3.34 -8.00 4.20
C ASP A 95 -3.27 -9.18 5.18
N ALA A 96 -4.40 -9.83 5.48
CA ALA A 96 -4.42 -11.05 6.30
C ALA A 96 -3.84 -12.28 5.57
N GLY A 97 -3.96 -12.32 4.24
CA GLY A 97 -3.44 -13.40 3.39
C GLY A 97 -2.10 -13.06 2.75
N HIS A 98 -1.85 -11.80 2.41
CA HIS A 98 -0.58 -11.38 1.79
C HIS A 98 -0.30 -9.91 2.03
N ILE A 99 0.98 -9.58 2.21
CA ILE A 99 1.52 -8.22 2.32
C ILE A 99 2.65 -8.10 1.31
N HIS A 100 2.68 -7.00 0.57
CA HIS A 100 3.72 -6.70 -0.41
C HIS A 100 4.11 -5.22 -0.35
N SER A 101 5.22 -4.87 -1.00
CA SER A 101 5.66 -3.47 -1.09
C SER A 101 4.54 -2.56 -1.59
N PRO A 102 4.34 -1.38 -0.97
CA PRO A 102 3.46 -0.34 -1.50
C PRO A 102 4.00 0.33 -2.77
N ALA A 103 5.20 -0.03 -3.23
CA ALA A 103 5.73 0.39 -4.52
C ALA A 103 4.73 -0.02 -5.62
N GLY A 104 3.95 0.95 -6.12
CA GLY A 104 2.86 0.74 -7.08
C GLY A 104 1.43 0.90 -6.53
N GLY A 105 1.25 1.12 -5.23
CA GLY A 105 -0.07 1.42 -4.64
C GLY A 105 -1.08 0.27 -4.72
N GLN A 106 -0.61 -0.98 -4.81
CA GLN A 106 -1.46 -2.11 -5.15
C GLN A 106 -2.16 -2.80 -3.96
N GLY A 107 -1.74 -2.56 -2.70
CA GLY A 107 -2.21 -3.33 -1.53
C GLY A 107 -3.74 -3.35 -1.36
N MET A 108 -4.36 -2.18 -1.38
CA MET A 108 -5.83 -2.10 -1.30
C MET A 108 -6.51 -2.76 -2.52
N ASN A 109 -5.93 -2.61 -3.71
CA ASN A 109 -6.51 -3.14 -4.95
C ASN A 109 -6.50 -4.67 -4.98
N THR A 110 -5.44 -5.27 -4.49
CA THR A 110 -5.25 -6.73 -4.47
C THR A 110 -6.17 -7.37 -3.44
N GLY A 111 -6.30 -6.77 -2.25
CA GLY A 111 -7.28 -7.18 -1.23
C GLY A 111 -8.73 -7.03 -1.68
N MET A 112 -9.09 -5.96 -2.41
CA MET A 112 -10.41 -5.87 -3.04
C MET A 112 -10.62 -6.99 -4.07
N GLY A 113 -9.60 -7.34 -4.85
CA GLY A 113 -9.65 -8.45 -5.79
C GLY A 113 -9.91 -9.82 -5.11
N ASP A 114 -9.28 -10.06 -3.96
CA ASP A 114 -9.56 -11.25 -3.14
C ASP A 114 -11.01 -11.27 -2.68
N ALA A 115 -11.51 -10.15 -2.14
CA ALA A 115 -12.87 -10.04 -1.63
C ALA A 115 -13.90 -10.25 -2.73
N VAL A 116 -13.70 -9.63 -3.90
CA VAL A 116 -14.56 -9.82 -5.09
C VAL A 116 -14.56 -11.28 -5.52
N ASN A 117 -13.40 -11.95 -5.54
CA ASN A 117 -13.31 -13.37 -5.89
C ASN A 117 -14.09 -14.27 -4.91
N LEU A 118 -13.95 -14.03 -3.61
CA LEU A 118 -14.55 -14.85 -2.58
C LEU A 118 -16.06 -14.60 -2.41
N ALA A 119 -16.50 -13.35 -2.49
CA ALA A 119 -17.85 -12.94 -2.13
C ALA A 119 -18.93 -13.67 -2.94
N TRP A 120 -18.76 -13.76 -4.26
CA TRP A 120 -19.76 -14.43 -5.11
C TRP A 120 -19.79 -15.95 -4.88
N LYS A 121 -18.62 -16.57 -4.62
CA LYS A 121 -18.51 -18.00 -4.33
C LYS A 121 -19.21 -18.33 -3.01
N LEU A 122 -18.95 -17.53 -1.97
CA LEU A 122 -19.63 -17.65 -0.68
C LEU A 122 -21.13 -17.49 -0.81
N ALA A 123 -21.59 -16.44 -1.50
CA ALA A 123 -23.00 -16.19 -1.70
C ALA A 123 -23.71 -17.35 -2.44
N ALA A 124 -23.07 -17.92 -3.46
CA ALA A 124 -23.62 -19.05 -4.20
C ALA A 124 -23.76 -20.30 -3.31
N VAL A 125 -22.75 -20.63 -2.50
CA VAL A 125 -22.79 -21.80 -1.62
C VAL A 125 -23.77 -21.63 -0.47
N VAL A 126 -23.76 -20.48 0.21
CA VAL A 126 -24.65 -20.21 1.36
C VAL A 126 -26.13 -20.23 0.94
N GLN A 127 -26.44 -19.82 -0.29
CA GLN A 127 -27.80 -19.83 -0.82
C GLN A 127 -28.18 -21.16 -1.49
N GLY A 128 -27.34 -22.19 -1.42
CA GLY A 128 -27.61 -23.49 -2.04
C GLY A 128 -27.60 -23.47 -3.58
N ARG A 129 -27.03 -22.42 -4.19
CA ARG A 129 -26.93 -22.24 -5.65
C ARG A 129 -25.66 -22.86 -6.25
N ALA A 130 -24.74 -23.35 -5.41
CA ALA A 130 -23.53 -24.04 -5.81
C ALA A 130 -23.07 -25.05 -4.74
N ASP A 131 -22.31 -26.06 -5.16
CA ASP A 131 -21.65 -27.02 -4.27
C ASP A 131 -20.54 -26.34 -3.45
N ALA A 132 -20.32 -26.77 -2.20
CA ALA A 132 -19.28 -26.22 -1.32
C ALA A 132 -17.86 -26.32 -1.91
N ARG A 133 -17.63 -27.26 -2.83
CA ARG A 133 -16.38 -27.41 -3.59
C ARG A 133 -16.04 -26.18 -4.43
N LEU A 134 -17.01 -25.32 -4.76
CA LEU A 134 -16.73 -24.04 -5.41
C LEU A 134 -15.79 -23.16 -4.57
N LEU A 135 -15.87 -23.26 -3.24
CA LEU A 135 -14.98 -22.48 -2.36
C LEU A 135 -13.55 -23.03 -2.36
N ASP A 136 -13.32 -24.27 -2.84
CA ASP A 136 -11.98 -24.85 -2.90
C ASP A 136 -11.13 -24.15 -3.97
N SER A 137 -11.75 -23.47 -4.93
CA SER A 137 -11.03 -22.71 -5.95
C SER A 137 -10.48 -21.37 -5.47
N TYR A 138 -10.94 -20.85 -4.31
CA TYR A 138 -10.49 -19.56 -3.82
C TYR A 138 -8.98 -19.51 -3.55
N GLU A 139 -8.47 -20.45 -2.75
CA GLU A 139 -7.06 -20.48 -2.36
C GLU A 139 -6.12 -20.61 -3.58
N PRO A 140 -6.24 -21.61 -4.47
CA PRO A 140 -5.31 -21.76 -5.58
C PRO A 140 -5.34 -20.58 -6.57
N GLU A 141 -6.50 -19.92 -6.75
CA GLU A 141 -6.60 -18.73 -7.60
C GLU A 141 -5.89 -17.51 -6.99
N ARG A 142 -6.04 -17.30 -5.67
CA ARG A 142 -5.56 -16.07 -5.01
C ARG A 142 -4.13 -16.20 -4.48
N ILE A 143 -3.71 -17.37 -4.02
CA ILE A 143 -2.32 -17.61 -3.59
C ILE A 143 -1.36 -17.51 -4.77
N ALA A 144 -1.74 -18.04 -5.95
CA ALA A 144 -0.93 -17.93 -7.16
C ALA A 144 -0.81 -16.48 -7.63
N PHE A 145 -1.87 -15.67 -7.47
CA PHE A 145 -1.82 -14.24 -7.75
C PHE A 145 -0.90 -13.50 -6.77
N ALA A 146 -1.00 -13.79 -5.47
CA ALA A 146 -0.16 -13.19 -4.43
C ALA A 146 1.34 -13.50 -4.65
N HIS A 147 1.69 -14.73 -5.02
CA HIS A 147 3.08 -15.09 -5.34
C HIS A 147 3.61 -14.33 -6.56
N LYS A 148 2.86 -14.28 -7.65
CA LYS A 148 3.25 -13.53 -8.86
C LYS A 148 3.49 -12.05 -8.57
N LEU A 149 2.65 -11.48 -7.71
CA LEU A 149 2.76 -10.09 -7.30
C LEU A 149 4.05 -9.82 -6.51
N ILE A 150 4.43 -10.73 -5.61
CA ILE A 150 5.69 -10.59 -4.86
C ILE A 150 6.89 -10.71 -5.81
N GLU A 151 6.89 -11.72 -6.69
CA GLU A 151 7.95 -11.91 -7.69
C GLU A 151 8.15 -10.68 -8.61
N SER A 152 7.07 -9.97 -8.96
CA SER A 152 7.15 -8.78 -9.80
C SER A 152 7.66 -7.54 -9.06
N THR A 153 7.60 -7.53 -7.73
CA THR A 153 7.87 -6.34 -6.89
C THR A 153 9.20 -6.45 -6.14
N ASP A 154 9.85 -7.62 -6.16
CA ASP A 154 11.19 -7.89 -5.58
C ASP A 154 12.36 -7.54 -6.54
N LYS A 155 12.11 -6.88 -7.67
CA LYS A 155 13.14 -6.51 -8.68
C LYS A 155 13.47 -5.03 -8.70
#